data_AF-B4MHF0-F1
#
_entry.id   AF-B4MHF0-F1
#
_cell.length_a   1.000
_cell.length_b   1.000
_cell.length_c   1.000
_cell.angle_alpha   90.00
_cell.angle_beta   90.00
_cell.angle_gamma   90.00
#
_symmetry.space_group_name_H-M   'P 1'
#
loop_
_entity.id
_entity.type
_entity.pdbx_description
1 polymer ?
#
loop_
_entity_poly.entity_id
_entity_poly.type
_entity_poly.pdbx_seq_one_letter_code
_entity_poly.pdbx_strand_id
1 'polypeptide(L)'
;MYLVPTLVANCDRAGIAVEGDIKRKDTALASTTLIASQDARDAFGIIVSYAVKVKLFLGALGGELCAELPFILMHPKPSRKAQLEAEASIEA
;
A
#
# COMPACT_ATOMS: atom_id res chain seq x y z
N MET A 1 -19.88 -7.72 1.78
CA MET A 1 -18.64 -7.95 2.55
C MET A 1 -17.53 -7.20 1.84
N TYR A 2 -16.73 -6.39 2.55
CA TYR A 2 -15.65 -5.60 1.97
C TYR A 2 -14.39 -5.71 2.83
N LEU A 3 -13.22 -5.53 2.23
CA LEU A 3 -11.93 -5.52 2.91
C LEU A 3 -11.41 -4.09 2.98
N VAL A 4 -10.85 -3.70 4.13
CA VAL A 4 -10.19 -2.41 4.30
C VAL A 4 -8.77 -2.64 4.80
N PRO A 5 -7.73 -2.34 3.99
CA PRO A 5 -6.35 -2.48 4.42
C PRO A 5 -6.00 -1.33 5.37
N THR A 6 -6.15 -1.54 6.68
CA THR A 6 -5.79 -0.55 7.71
C THR A 6 -4.50 -0.95 8.43
N LEU A 7 -3.71 0.04 8.85
CA LEU A 7 -2.53 -0.22 9.67
C LEU A 7 -2.90 -0.74 11.07
N VAL A 8 -4.02 -0.28 11.63
CA VAL A 8 -4.49 -0.68 12.97
C VAL A 8 -4.67 -2.19 13.09
N ALA A 9 -5.19 -2.84 12.04
CA ALA A 9 -5.39 -4.29 12.01
C ALA A 9 -4.09 -5.09 11.80
N ASN A 10 -2.97 -4.43 11.52
CA ASN A 10 -1.69 -5.05 11.20
C ASN A 10 -0.54 -4.55 12.10
N CYS A 11 -0.84 -3.80 13.17
CA CYS A 11 0.16 -3.11 13.98
C CYS A 11 0.99 -4.03 14.90
N ASP A 12 0.49 -5.25 15.13
CA ASP A 12 1.13 -6.33 15.87
C ASP A 12 2.04 -7.21 15.01
N ARG A 13 2.04 -6.99 13.68
CA ARG A 13 2.83 -7.77 12.73
C ARG A 13 4.17 -7.10 12.45
N ALA A 14 5.25 -7.89 12.53
CA ALA A 14 6.57 -7.47 12.11
C ALA A 14 6.73 -7.55 10.58
N GLY A 15 7.59 -6.70 10.01
CA GLY A 15 7.95 -6.73 8.58
C GLY A 15 6.93 -6.10 7.63
N ILE A 16 5.95 -5.35 8.15
CA ILE A 16 5.02 -4.58 7.33
C ILE A 16 5.71 -3.31 6.84
N ALA A 17 5.62 -3.04 5.54
CA ALA A 17 6.10 -1.78 4.97
C ALA A 17 5.13 -0.65 5.31
N VAL A 18 5.69 0.43 5.87
CA VAL A 18 4.96 1.51 6.50
C VAL A 18 5.52 2.85 6.02
N GLU A 19 4.66 3.84 5.81
CA GLU A 19 4.99 5.20 5.42
C GLU A 19 4.60 6.15 6.57
N GLY A 20 5.52 7.02 7.00
CA GLY A 20 5.31 7.96 8.10
C GLY A 20 6.48 8.09 9.07
N ASP A 21 6.38 9.06 9.99
CA ASP A 21 7.45 9.39 10.96
C ASP A 21 7.54 8.36 12.12
N ILE A 22 8.77 8.13 12.59
CA ILE A 22 9.18 7.21 13.67
C ILE A 22 8.39 7.42 14.98
N LYS A 23 7.77 8.59 15.16
CA LYS A 23 7.05 9.01 16.37
C LYS A 23 5.58 8.54 16.45
N ARG A 24 5.12 7.65 15.55
CA ARG A 24 3.79 6.96 15.54
C ARG A 24 2.54 7.80 15.23
N LYS A 25 2.63 9.13 15.07
CA LYS A 25 1.41 9.96 15.03
C LYS A 25 0.69 9.97 13.69
N ASP A 26 1.42 9.78 12.58
CA ASP A 26 0.88 9.79 11.21
C ASP A 26 1.50 8.65 10.40
N THR A 27 1.16 7.42 10.78
CA THR A 27 1.74 6.21 10.21
C THR A 27 0.67 5.47 9.40
N ALA A 28 0.96 5.16 8.14
CA ALA A 28 0.07 4.46 7.22
C ALA A 28 0.78 3.27 6.55
N LEU A 29 0.02 2.40 5.89
CA LEU A 29 0.62 1.39 5.01
C LEU A 29 1.39 2.09 3.88
N ALA A 30 2.55 1.54 3.52
CA ALA A 30 3.37 2.16 2.48
C ALA A 30 2.64 2.21 1.12
N SER A 31 2.84 3.30 0.38
CA SER A 31 2.32 3.41 -0.98
C SER A 31 2.97 2.38 -1.93
N THR A 32 2.25 1.99 -2.98
CA THR A 32 2.76 1.06 -4.01
C THR A 32 3.90 1.70 -4.79
N THR A 33 4.99 0.98 -4.96
CA THR A 33 6.13 1.42 -5.77
C THR A 33 5.79 1.28 -7.25
N LEU A 34 5.72 2.40 -7.98
CA LEU A 34 5.53 2.39 -9.43
C LEU A 34 6.87 2.31 -10.15
N ILE A 35 7.06 1.27 -10.95
CA ILE A 35 8.28 1.06 -11.75
C ILE A 35 7.98 1.47 -13.19
N ALA A 36 8.62 2.56 -13.65
CA ALA A 36 8.34 3.15 -14.96
C ALA A 36 9.00 2.43 -16.15
N SER A 37 10.11 1.72 -15.93
CA SER A 37 10.86 1.00 -16.97
C SER A 37 11.36 -0.35 -16.45
N GLN A 38 11.50 -1.34 -17.35
CA GLN A 38 12.03 -2.66 -16.96
C GLN A 38 13.48 -2.59 -16.44
N ASP A 39 14.26 -1.61 -16.89
CA ASP A 39 15.63 -1.38 -16.40
C ASP A 39 15.69 -0.86 -14.95
N ALA A 40 14.59 -0.28 -14.44
CA ALA A 40 14.49 0.17 -13.05
C ALA A 40 14.14 -0.97 -12.07
N ARG A 41 14.02 -2.22 -12.54
CA ARG A 41 13.85 -3.41 -11.70
C ARG A 41 15.06 -3.70 -10.81
N ASP A 42 16.23 -3.15 -11.16
CA ASP A 42 17.48 -3.24 -10.38
C ASP A 42 17.66 -2.08 -9.38
N ALA A 43 16.57 -1.36 -9.07
CA ALA A 43 16.61 -0.29 -8.07
C ALA A 43 16.95 -0.86 -6.68
N PHE A 44 18.01 -0.34 -6.06
CA PHE A 44 18.39 -0.66 -4.69
C PHE A 44 17.39 -0.02 -3.71
N GLY A 45 16.55 -0.82 -3.06
CA GLY A 45 15.55 -0.31 -2.11
C GLY A 45 14.44 -1.30 -1.78
N ILE A 46 13.39 -0.81 -1.14
CA ILE A 46 12.19 -1.58 -0.81
C ILE A 46 11.13 -1.33 -1.87
N ILE A 47 10.69 -2.40 -2.55
CA ILE A 47 9.59 -2.37 -3.52
C ILE A 47 8.33 -2.88 -2.82
N VAL A 48 7.29 -2.05 -2.76
CA VAL A 48 6.00 -2.37 -2.14
C VAL A 48 4.98 -2.64 -3.24
N SER A 49 4.30 -3.79 -3.16
CA SER A 49 3.24 -4.20 -4.10
C SER A 49 2.10 -4.87 -3.34
N TYR A 50 0.86 -4.58 -3.73
CA TYR A 50 -0.32 -5.14 -3.09
C TYR A 50 -1.11 -6.05 -4.05
N ALA A 51 -1.62 -7.15 -3.50
CA ALA A 51 -2.52 -8.06 -4.20
C ALA A 51 -3.60 -8.57 -3.25
N VAL A 52 -4.82 -8.74 -3.77
CA VAL A 52 -5.90 -9.43 -3.07
C VAL A 52 -5.89 -10.88 -3.49
N LYS A 53 -5.78 -11.80 -2.52
CA LYS A 53 -5.88 -13.23 -2.75
C LYS A 53 -7.28 -13.74 -2.38
N VAL A 54 -7.99 -14.29 -3.36
CA VAL A 54 -9.29 -14.93 -3.17
C VAL A 54 -9.07 -16.43 -3.10
N LYS A 55 -9.46 -17.04 -1.98
CA LYS A 55 -9.38 -18.48 -1.74
C LYS A 55 -10.79 -19.06 -1.65
N LEU A 56 -11.09 -20.02 -2.51
CA LEU A 56 -12.36 -20.74 -2.54
C LEU A 56 -12.11 -22.19 -2.12
N PHE A 57 -12.72 -22.60 -1.00
CA PHE A 57 -12.64 -23.97 -0.50
C PHE A 57 -13.86 -24.76 -1.00
N LEU A 58 -13.63 -25.78 -1.83
CA LEU A 58 -14.67 -26.56 -2.51
C LEU A 58 -15.01 -27.88 -1.80
N GLY A 59 -14.51 -28.08 -0.58
CA GLY A 59 -14.76 -29.26 0.25
C GLY A 59 -13.89 -30.48 -0.12
N ALA A 60 -14.24 -31.64 0.44
CA ALA A 60 -13.39 -32.84 0.49
C ALA A 60 -12.94 -33.40 -0.87
N LEU A 61 -13.71 -33.17 -1.94
CA LEU A 61 -13.40 -33.67 -3.29
C LEU A 61 -12.95 -32.56 -4.25
N GLY A 62 -13.25 -31.29 -3.95
CA GLY A 62 -13.02 -30.16 -4.84
C GLY A 62 -11.73 -29.38 -4.58
N GLY A 63 -11.08 -29.57 -3.43
CA GLY A 63 -9.82 -28.89 -3.09
C GLY A 63 -9.97 -27.38 -2.83
N GLU A 64 -8.88 -26.65 -3.05
CA GLU A 64 -8.79 -25.19 -2.89
C GLU A 64 -8.49 -24.52 -4.25
N LEU A 65 -9.28 -23.51 -4.61
CA LEU A 65 -9.01 -22.64 -5.75
C LEU A 65 -8.53 -21.28 -5.25
N CYS A 66 -7.36 -20.85 -5.74
CA CYS A 66 -6.78 -19.55 -5.42
C CYS A 66 -6.71 -18.65 -6.66
N ALA A 67 -7.10 -17.39 -6.52
CA ALA A 67 -6.87 -16.34 -7.50
C ALA A 67 -6.25 -15.11 -6.82
N GLU A 68 -5.39 -14.39 -7.54
CA GLU A 68 -4.74 -13.18 -7.04
C GLU A 68 -5.03 -12.01 -8.00
N LEU A 69 -5.40 -10.87 -7.42
CA LEU A 69 -5.68 -9.63 -8.15
C LEU A 69 -4.75 -8.51 -7.66
N PRO A 70 -3.79 -8.06 -8.48
CA PRO A 70 -2.91 -6.95 -8.12
C PRO A 70 -3.68 -5.62 -8.14
N PHE A 71 -3.33 -4.71 -7.22
CA PHE A 71 -3.89 -3.37 -7.17
C PHE A 71 -2.88 -2.34 -6.66
N ILE A 72 -3.17 -1.06 -6.88
CA ILE A 72 -2.34 0.06 -6.44
C ILE A 72 -3.01 0.71 -5.23
N LEU A 73 -2.25 0.79 -4.13
CA LEU A 73 -2.59 1.56 -2.94
C LEU A 73 -1.70 2.81 -2.89
N MET A 74 -2.31 3.99 -2.83
CA MET A 74 -1.61 5.28 -2.74
C MET A 74 -2.40 6.27 -1.89
N HIS A 75 -1.69 7.26 -1.37
CA HIS A 75 -2.32 8.42 -0.77
C HIS A 75 -3.19 9.17 -1.80
N PRO A 76 -4.37 9.67 -1.39
CA PRO A 76 -5.18 10.52 -2.25
C PRO A 76 -4.38 11.76 -2.63
N LYS A 77 -4.59 12.26 -3.86
CA LYS A 77 -3.98 13.52 -4.27
C LYS A 77 -4.40 14.63 -3.28
N PRO A 78 -3.47 15.47 -2.82
CA PRO A 78 -3.80 16.59 -1.96
C PRO A 78 -4.85 17.47 -2.66
N SER A 79 -5.81 17.97 -1.88
CA SER A 79 -6.81 18.89 -2.40
C SER A 79 -6.15 20.17 -2.93
N ARG A 80 -6.76 20.85 -3.91
CA ARG A 80 -6.21 22.09 -4.50
C ARG A 80 -5.87 23.16 -3.45
N LYS A 81 -6.62 23.21 -2.35
CA LYS A 81 -6.34 24.09 -1.20
C LYS A 81 -5.06 23.69 -0.47
N ALA A 82 -4.88 22.41 -0.18
CA ALA A 82 -3.66 21.88 0.44
C ALA A 82 -2.43 22.03 -0.47
N GLN A 83 -2.62 21.99 -1.80
CA GLN A 83 -1.53 22.28 -2.77
C GLN A 83 -1.10 23.75 -2.69
N LEU A 84 -2.03 24.69 -2.67
CA LEU A 84 -1.76 26.13 -2.53
C LEU A 84 -1.08 26.46 -1.18
N GLU A 85 -1.49 25.80 -0.09
CA GLU A 85 -0.88 25.96 1.24
C GLU A 85 0.55 25.38 1.31
N ALA A 86 0.80 24.26 0.62
CA ALA A 86 2.14 23.67 0.52
C ALA A 86 3.08 24.53 -0.34
N GLU A 87 2.58 25.09 -1.45
CA GLU A 87 3.33 26.04 -2.30
C GLU A 87 3.65 27.33 -1.54
N ALA A 88 2.70 27.87 -0.78
CA ALA A 88 2.92 29.07 0.06
C ALA A 88 3.91 28.84 1.21
N SER A 89 4.07 27.60 1.69
CA SER A 89 5.04 27.23 2.73
C SER A 89 6.45 27.01 2.20
N ILE A 90 6.63 26.88 0.89
CA ILE A 90 7.93 26.75 0.22
C ILE A 90 8.52 28.14 -0.10
N GLU A 91 7.69 29.19 -0.11
CA GLU A 91 8.06 30.57 -0.48
C GLU A 91 8.26 31.51 0.73
N ALA A 92 8.25 30.99 1.96
CA ALA A 92 8.47 31.71 3.22
C ALA A 92 9.74 31.24 3.94
#